data_AF-A0A0L0DNT8-F1
#
_entry.id   AF-A0A0L0DNT8-F1
#
_cell.length_a   1.000
_cell.length_b   1.000
_cell.length_c   1.000
_cell.angle_alpha   90.00
_cell.angle_beta   90.00
_cell.angle_gamma   90.00
#
_symmetry.space_group_name_H-M   'P 1'
#
loop_
_entity.id
_entity.type
_entity.pdbx_description
1 polymer ?
#
loop_
_entity_poly.entity_id
_entity_poly.type
_entity_poly.pdbx_seq_one_letter_code
_entity_poly.pdbx_strand_id
1 'polypeptide(L)'
;MAKTKRVALPHNNERPVTHPSTPSSPPFSRAMASGSSAGSGPKIEILRIPPFSYLHVTDSNTNVTRVVEGPQTFTCMDHEVVVLGPVPMVALPPRHFCIVSNPVVRDGASGAVVFDGHHQAKLRHGDREVRLARDYPDPFALYPGEELTPKTMIPLQVVPENTALRLRATRDFTDRLTEDAPVARCAGEEWLFRGHRTYYPQVEVEILDTLKAVVLGPNQALRLQARNSTVDSTGTARSAGEEWLVLSEGAYLPDVEEIVVGVVDAVVLTNTTALHLRAENDFTDVYGVERKTGDEWLVTKAMREMHIPGVAEHVVSVDDLITLANGEYAVVNDPVDLESGEPDIGAQRLVLGPTSFFLQPGERLDDDVGIGTACVLGEEEALLLTARFNFTDDAGVARRAGDRWLWYGPGSYVPPPAVRILARKRALVHIEGWLNAFFWLTTHSFA
;
A
#
# COMPACT_ATOMS: atom_id res chain seq x y z
N MET A 1 38.78 -6.80 9.68
CA MET A 1 39.53 -6.21 8.56
C MET A 1 38.86 -6.60 7.25
N ALA A 2 38.01 -5.74 6.70
CA ALA A 2 37.47 -5.88 5.35
C ALA A 2 37.22 -4.47 4.80
N LYS A 3 37.83 -4.19 3.66
CA LYS A 3 37.94 -2.87 3.05
C LYS A 3 36.60 -2.45 2.43
N THR A 4 36.01 -1.37 2.93
CA THR A 4 34.89 -0.66 2.32
C THR A 4 35.37 0.03 1.04
N LYS A 5 34.97 -0.48 -0.14
CA LYS A 5 35.10 0.24 -1.41
C LYS A 5 33.96 1.25 -1.51
N ARG A 6 34.24 2.52 -1.19
CA ARG A 6 33.40 3.66 -1.58
C ARG A 6 33.48 3.81 -3.10
N VAL A 7 32.35 3.67 -3.79
CA VAL A 7 32.18 4.08 -5.18
C VAL A 7 31.90 5.59 -5.17
N ALA A 8 32.80 6.35 -5.78
CA ALA A 8 32.71 7.80 -5.90
C ALA A 8 31.76 8.17 -7.04
N LEU A 9 30.76 9.00 -6.74
CA LEU A 9 29.92 9.68 -7.72
C LEU A 9 30.72 10.80 -8.40
N PRO A 10 30.60 11.02 -9.71
CA PRO A 10 31.29 12.11 -10.38
C PRO A 10 30.67 13.46 -10.00
N HIS A 11 31.51 14.38 -9.51
CA HIS A 11 31.20 15.79 -9.36
C HIS A 11 30.86 16.40 -10.71
N ASN A 12 29.59 16.76 -10.90
CA ASN A 12 29.17 17.55 -12.04
C ASN A 12 29.45 19.03 -11.74
N ASN A 13 30.24 19.62 -12.61
CA ASN A 13 30.80 20.96 -12.52
C ASN A 13 29.71 21.95 -12.97
N GLU A 14 28.97 22.55 -12.03
CA GLU A 14 27.99 23.59 -12.35
C GLU A 14 28.72 24.85 -12.84
N ARG A 15 28.71 25.04 -14.17
CA ARG A 15 29.02 26.33 -14.80
C ARG A 15 27.77 27.21 -14.67
N PRO A 16 27.89 28.47 -14.23
CA PRO A 16 26.76 29.39 -14.24
C PRO A 16 26.40 29.73 -15.69
N VAL A 17 25.21 29.32 -16.11
CA VAL A 17 24.62 29.72 -17.38
C VAL A 17 24.14 31.17 -17.23
N THR A 18 24.88 32.08 -17.85
CA THR A 18 24.51 33.49 -17.98
C THR A 18 23.27 33.61 -18.88
N HIS A 19 22.17 34.13 -18.33
CA HIS A 19 21.00 34.51 -19.12
C HIS A 19 21.34 35.70 -20.04
N PRO A 20 20.91 35.69 -21.31
CA PRO A 20 21.03 36.86 -22.17
C PRO A 20 20.10 37.96 -21.66
N SER A 21 20.71 39.10 -21.30
CA SER A 21 20.06 40.37 -21.01
C SER A 21 19.17 40.80 -22.18
N THR A 22 17.91 41.08 -21.89
CA THR A 22 16.95 41.72 -22.77
C THR A 22 17.47 43.08 -23.28
N PRO A 23 17.24 43.43 -24.55
CA PRO A 23 17.65 44.73 -25.08
C PRO A 23 16.79 45.85 -24.46
N SER A 24 17.46 46.75 -23.74
CA SER A 24 16.94 48.02 -23.28
C SER A 24 16.42 48.86 -24.46
N SER A 25 15.15 49.23 -24.41
CA SER A 25 14.54 50.20 -25.33
C SER A 25 15.26 51.56 -25.26
N PRO A 26 15.36 52.31 -26.37
CA PRO A 26 16.08 53.57 -26.41
C PRO A 26 15.34 54.66 -25.61
N PRO A 27 16.05 55.66 -25.05
CA PRO A 27 15.42 56.79 -24.39
C PRO A 27 14.69 57.65 -25.42
N PHE A 28 13.39 57.87 -25.17
CA PHE A 28 12.56 58.79 -25.95
C PHE A 28 13.19 60.19 -25.96
N SER A 29 13.56 60.63 -27.15
CA SER A 29 13.98 61.99 -27.46
C SER A 29 12.83 62.97 -27.22
N ARG A 30 13.08 63.95 -26.34
CA ARG A 30 12.24 65.12 -26.08
C ARG A 30 12.17 65.98 -27.35
N ALA A 31 11.14 65.78 -28.17
CA ALA A 31 10.76 66.74 -29.20
C ALA A 31 10.01 67.90 -28.53
N MET A 32 10.57 69.11 -28.62
CA MET A 32 9.85 70.33 -28.34
C MET A 32 8.69 70.45 -29.33
N ALA A 33 7.46 70.28 -28.85
CA ALA A 33 6.28 70.72 -29.57
C ALA A 33 6.08 72.21 -29.31
N SER A 34 6.20 72.97 -30.39
CA SER A 34 5.79 74.35 -30.55
C SER A 34 4.43 74.63 -29.91
N GLY A 35 4.35 75.73 -29.17
CA GLY A 35 3.10 76.29 -28.69
C GLY A 35 2.16 76.59 -29.85
N SER A 36 0.98 75.99 -29.80
CA SER A 36 -0.21 76.41 -30.52
C SER A 36 -1.36 76.35 -29.54
N SER A 37 -1.72 77.51 -28.98
CA SER A 37 -2.98 77.69 -28.28
C SER A 37 -4.11 77.55 -29.29
N ALA A 38 -4.81 76.41 -29.27
CA ALA A 38 -6.05 76.20 -29.98
C ALA A 38 -7.09 75.70 -28.96
N GLY A 39 -8.28 76.30 -28.99
CA GLY A 39 -9.29 76.25 -27.95
C GLY A 39 -9.68 74.84 -27.49
N SER A 40 -9.84 74.72 -26.17
CA SER A 40 -10.45 73.58 -25.47
C SER A 40 -11.95 73.51 -25.78
N GLY A 41 -12.29 72.94 -26.94
CA GLY A 41 -13.58 72.29 -27.14
C GLY A 41 -13.52 70.83 -26.65
N PRO A 42 -14.67 70.21 -26.37
CA PRO A 42 -14.73 68.82 -25.91
C PRO A 42 -14.03 67.90 -26.91
N LYS A 43 -13.02 67.16 -26.46
CA LYS A 43 -12.24 66.25 -27.29
C LYS A 43 -13.02 64.95 -27.41
N ILE A 44 -13.92 64.88 -28.39
CA ILE A 44 -14.70 63.67 -28.67
C ILE A 44 -13.75 62.55 -29.09
N GLU A 45 -13.58 61.55 -28.24
CA GLU A 45 -12.77 60.36 -28.51
C GLU A 45 -13.67 59.27 -29.11
N ILE A 46 -13.42 58.94 -30.37
CA ILE A 46 -14.18 57.93 -31.11
C ILE A 46 -13.37 56.63 -31.14
N LEU A 47 -13.90 55.59 -30.49
CA LEU A 47 -13.27 54.29 -30.34
C LEU A 47 -14.02 53.22 -31.15
N ARG A 48 -13.34 52.60 -32.10
CA ARG A 48 -13.89 51.44 -32.82
C ARG A 48 -13.67 50.18 -32.00
N ILE A 49 -14.75 49.55 -31.56
CA ILE A 49 -14.72 48.26 -30.85
C ILE A 49 -14.89 47.15 -31.89
N PRO A 50 -13.85 46.32 -32.14
CA PRO A 50 -13.96 45.19 -33.06
C PRO A 50 -14.98 44.14 -32.60
N PRO A 51 -15.42 43.21 -33.47
CA PRO A 51 -16.15 42.02 -33.05
C PRO A 51 -15.40 41.25 -31.95
N PHE A 52 -16.15 40.63 -31.02
CA PHE A 52 -15.59 39.85 -29.90
C PHE A 52 -14.58 40.62 -29.04
N SER A 53 -14.76 41.94 -28.92
CA SER A 53 -13.96 42.81 -28.07
C SER A 53 -14.86 43.67 -27.21
N TYR A 54 -14.37 44.15 -26.08
CA TYR A 54 -15.13 45.00 -25.18
C TYR A 54 -14.28 46.10 -24.54
N LEU A 55 -14.96 47.13 -24.03
CA LEU A 55 -14.42 48.22 -23.23
C LEU A 55 -15.04 48.22 -21.83
N HIS A 56 -14.33 48.79 -20.86
CA HIS A 56 -14.96 49.33 -19.66
C HIS A 56 -14.94 50.85 -19.71
N VAL A 57 -16.09 51.45 -19.48
CA VAL A 57 -16.27 52.91 -19.49
C VAL A 57 -16.88 53.33 -18.16
N THR A 58 -16.21 54.24 -17.47
CA THR A 58 -16.66 54.86 -16.23
C THR A 58 -17.32 56.19 -16.54
N ASP A 59 -18.57 56.37 -16.11
CA ASP A 59 -19.25 57.66 -16.10
C ASP A 59 -18.87 58.43 -14.83
N SER A 60 -18.26 59.60 -14.98
CA SER A 60 -17.77 60.45 -13.88
C SER A 60 -18.91 61.13 -13.11
N ASN A 61 -20.10 61.26 -13.68
CA ASN A 61 -21.26 61.84 -12.99
C ASN A 61 -21.87 60.84 -12.00
N THR A 62 -21.93 59.57 -12.38
CA THR A 62 -22.56 58.50 -11.60
C THR A 62 -21.54 57.61 -10.88
N ASN A 63 -20.27 57.71 -11.25
CA ASN A 63 -19.16 56.83 -10.86
C ASN A 63 -19.42 55.35 -11.20
N VAL A 64 -20.27 55.09 -12.19
CA VAL A 64 -20.65 53.74 -12.63
C VAL A 64 -19.75 53.31 -13.76
N THR A 65 -19.13 52.14 -13.62
CA THR A 65 -18.35 51.51 -14.69
C THR A 65 -19.18 50.42 -15.36
N ARG A 66 -19.30 50.49 -16.68
CA ARG A 66 -20.09 49.54 -17.49
C ARG A 66 -19.27 48.91 -18.60
N VAL A 67 -19.71 47.75 -19.06
CA VAL A 67 -19.15 47.06 -20.22
C VAL A 67 -19.78 47.59 -21.51
N VAL A 68 -18.97 47.80 -22.54
CA VAL A 68 -19.42 48.15 -23.90
C VAL A 68 -18.85 47.12 -24.88
N GLU A 69 -19.72 46.30 -25.46
CA GLU A 69 -19.33 45.19 -26.34
C GLU A 69 -19.34 45.59 -27.81
N GLY A 70 -18.41 45.07 -28.61
CA GLY A 70 -18.38 45.24 -30.06
C GLY A 70 -19.24 44.21 -30.81
N PRO A 71 -19.48 44.40 -32.12
CA PRO A 71 -18.91 45.42 -32.98
C PRO A 71 -19.72 46.73 -32.97
N GLN A 72 -19.11 47.81 -32.48
CA GLN A 72 -19.71 49.14 -32.58
C GLN A 72 -18.64 50.23 -32.53
N THR A 73 -18.99 51.43 -33.01
CA THR A 73 -18.16 52.63 -32.82
C THR A 73 -18.68 53.37 -31.61
N PHE A 74 -17.92 53.33 -30.52
CA PHE A 74 -18.25 54.01 -29.28
C PHE A 74 -17.74 55.45 -29.32
N THR A 75 -18.61 56.41 -29.02
CA THR A 75 -18.25 57.82 -28.92
C THR A 75 -18.19 58.18 -27.44
N CYS A 76 -16.99 58.41 -26.92
CA CYS A 76 -16.78 58.75 -25.51
C CYS A 76 -17.23 60.20 -25.26
N MET A 77 -18.20 60.38 -24.36
CA MET A 77 -18.69 61.70 -23.97
C MET A 77 -17.76 62.37 -22.94
N ASP A 78 -17.94 63.68 -22.72
CA ASP A 78 -17.07 64.46 -21.80
C ASP A 78 -17.06 63.95 -20.35
N HIS A 79 -18.17 63.35 -19.90
CA HIS A 79 -18.28 62.78 -18.57
C HIS A 79 -17.83 61.32 -18.50
N GLU A 80 -17.42 60.72 -19.61
CA GLU A 80 -17.04 59.31 -19.68
C GLU A 80 -15.53 59.16 -19.80
N VAL A 81 -15.01 58.14 -19.13
CA VAL A 81 -13.59 57.76 -19.17
C VAL A 81 -13.50 56.28 -19.51
N VAL A 82 -12.78 55.96 -20.59
CA VAL A 82 -12.49 54.56 -20.93
C VAL A 82 -11.37 54.07 -20.01
N VAL A 83 -11.67 53.08 -19.17
CA VAL A 83 -10.74 52.54 -18.16
C VAL A 83 -10.13 51.20 -18.57
N LEU A 84 -10.74 50.50 -19.54
CA LEU A 84 -10.21 49.26 -20.12
C LEU A 84 -10.55 49.17 -21.60
N GLY A 85 -9.59 48.68 -22.39
CA GLY A 85 -9.80 48.17 -23.75
C GLY A 85 -9.52 49.14 -24.90
N PRO A 86 -9.82 48.73 -26.15
CA PRO A 86 -10.52 47.49 -26.52
C PRO A 86 -9.67 46.24 -26.23
N VAL A 87 -10.23 45.31 -25.47
CA VAL A 87 -9.62 44.00 -25.17
C VAL A 87 -10.48 42.87 -25.77
N PRO A 88 -9.87 41.73 -26.15
CA PRO A 88 -10.62 40.59 -26.64
C PRO A 88 -11.51 39.99 -25.55
N MET A 89 -12.69 39.51 -25.95
CA MET A 89 -13.56 38.69 -25.11
C MET A 89 -12.92 37.35 -24.79
N VAL A 90 -13.39 36.74 -23.72
CA VAL A 90 -12.96 35.41 -23.30
C VAL A 90 -13.65 34.37 -24.16
N ALA A 91 -12.88 33.68 -25.00
CA ALA A 91 -13.36 32.56 -25.81
C ALA A 91 -12.89 31.24 -25.19
N LEU A 92 -13.82 30.35 -24.85
CA LEU A 92 -13.53 29.03 -24.29
C LEU A 92 -13.43 27.98 -25.41
N PRO A 93 -12.26 27.36 -25.63
CA PRO A 93 -12.16 26.25 -26.58
C PRO A 93 -12.99 25.04 -26.12
N PRO A 94 -13.35 24.12 -27.04
CA PRO A 94 -14.00 22.87 -26.66
C PRO A 94 -13.22 22.12 -25.57
N ARG A 95 -13.94 21.51 -24.62
CA ARG A 95 -13.36 20.79 -23.47
C ARG A 95 -12.44 21.63 -22.59
N HIS A 96 -12.63 22.95 -22.56
CA HIS A 96 -11.95 23.83 -21.61
C HIS A 96 -12.95 24.53 -20.68
N PHE A 97 -12.41 25.06 -19.59
CA PHE A 97 -13.12 25.90 -18.65
C PHE A 97 -12.22 27.07 -18.22
N CYS A 98 -12.82 28.07 -17.59
CA CYS A 98 -12.09 29.08 -16.85
C CYS A 98 -12.74 29.31 -15.49
N ILE A 99 -12.00 29.96 -14.60
CA ILE A 99 -12.52 30.34 -13.29
C ILE A 99 -12.53 31.86 -13.23
N VAL A 100 -13.72 32.42 -13.00
CA VAL A 100 -13.95 33.86 -12.85
C VAL A 100 -14.09 34.18 -11.37
N SER A 101 -13.23 35.05 -10.87
CA SER A 101 -13.33 35.63 -9.53
C SER A 101 -14.31 36.81 -9.53
N ASN A 102 -15.04 37.00 -8.43
CA ASN A 102 -16.09 38.00 -8.27
C ASN A 102 -17.15 37.97 -9.40
N PRO A 103 -17.71 36.80 -9.72
CA PRO A 103 -18.61 36.65 -10.87
C PRO A 103 -19.86 37.51 -10.72
N VAL A 104 -20.39 38.00 -11.84
CA VAL A 104 -21.66 38.74 -11.87
C VAL A 104 -22.81 37.90 -11.33
N VAL A 105 -23.73 38.57 -10.64
CA VAL A 105 -25.03 37.99 -10.25
C VAL A 105 -25.90 37.90 -11.50
N ARG A 106 -26.39 36.70 -11.77
CA ARG A 106 -27.34 36.43 -12.86
C ARG A 106 -28.69 36.06 -12.28
N ASP A 107 -29.75 36.51 -12.95
CA ASP A 107 -31.11 36.10 -12.62
C ASP A 107 -31.32 34.63 -12.93
N GLY A 108 -31.90 33.88 -11.99
CA GLY A 108 -32.04 32.42 -12.09
C GLY A 108 -33.02 31.97 -13.16
N ALA A 109 -33.95 32.82 -13.60
CA ALA A 109 -34.95 32.51 -14.62
C ALA A 109 -34.49 32.90 -16.04
N SER A 110 -33.86 34.07 -16.19
CA SER A 110 -33.48 34.62 -17.50
C SER A 110 -31.99 34.49 -17.84
N GLY A 111 -31.12 34.24 -16.86
CA GLY A 111 -29.67 34.25 -17.03
C GLY A 111 -29.06 35.65 -17.25
N ALA A 112 -29.88 36.70 -17.23
CA ALA A 112 -29.47 38.08 -17.42
C ALA A 112 -28.68 38.63 -16.23
N VAL A 113 -27.75 39.54 -16.48
CA VAL A 113 -26.97 40.19 -15.42
C VAL A 113 -27.86 41.11 -14.59
N VAL A 114 -27.76 40.99 -13.26
CA VAL A 114 -28.51 41.81 -12.32
C VAL A 114 -27.72 43.09 -12.04
N PHE A 115 -28.37 44.22 -12.24
CA PHE A 115 -27.82 45.54 -11.94
C PHE A 115 -28.38 46.10 -10.63
N ASP A 116 -27.67 47.02 -10.00
CA ASP A 116 -28.14 47.79 -8.86
C ASP A 116 -28.98 49.01 -9.26
N GLY A 117 -29.39 49.83 -8.29
CA GLY A 117 -30.20 51.03 -8.53
C GLY A 117 -29.47 52.12 -9.35
N HIS A 118 -28.16 52.01 -9.51
CA HIS A 118 -27.32 52.91 -10.29
C HIS A 118 -26.92 52.28 -11.64
N HIS A 119 -27.49 51.14 -12.02
CA HIS A 119 -27.13 50.38 -13.23
C HIS A 119 -25.68 49.85 -13.22
N GLN A 120 -25.09 49.64 -12.04
CA GLN A 120 -23.83 48.91 -11.91
C GLN A 120 -24.10 47.41 -11.78
N ALA A 121 -23.31 46.58 -12.49
CA ALA A 121 -23.46 45.13 -12.42
C ALA A 121 -23.13 44.63 -11.00
N LYS A 122 -24.03 43.86 -10.40
CA LYS A 122 -23.79 43.28 -9.07
C LYS A 122 -22.84 42.10 -9.18
N LEU A 123 -21.84 42.05 -8.30
CA LEU A 123 -20.87 40.95 -8.23
C LEU A 123 -21.06 40.12 -6.96
N ARG A 124 -20.74 38.83 -7.04
CA ARG A 124 -20.53 37.97 -5.87
C ARG A 124 -19.10 38.13 -5.37
N HIS A 125 -18.83 39.21 -4.64
CA HIS A 125 -17.50 39.51 -4.12
C HIS A 125 -16.95 38.38 -3.24
N GLY A 126 -15.70 37.99 -3.48
CA GLY A 126 -15.03 36.91 -2.75
C GLY A 126 -15.41 35.50 -3.18
N ASP A 127 -16.30 35.36 -4.17
CA ASP A 127 -16.73 34.08 -4.72
C ASP A 127 -16.07 33.79 -6.08
N ARG A 128 -16.24 32.57 -6.55
CA ARG A 128 -15.70 32.11 -7.85
C ARG A 128 -16.81 31.43 -8.65
N GLU A 129 -16.67 31.44 -9.98
CA GLU A 129 -17.54 30.72 -10.90
C GLU A 129 -16.70 29.94 -11.89
N VAL A 130 -17.01 28.65 -12.07
CA VAL A 130 -16.47 27.86 -13.18
C VAL A 130 -17.35 28.08 -14.41
N ARG A 131 -16.77 28.60 -15.49
CA ARG A 131 -17.46 28.74 -16.79
C ARG A 131 -16.94 27.67 -17.74
N LEU A 132 -17.83 26.78 -18.17
CA LEU A 132 -17.54 25.69 -19.11
C LEU A 132 -17.85 26.12 -20.54
N ALA A 133 -17.07 25.62 -21.51
CA ALA A 133 -17.32 25.89 -22.93
C ALA A 133 -18.73 25.47 -23.42
N ARG A 134 -19.36 24.48 -22.76
CA ARG A 134 -20.72 24.03 -23.10
C ARG A 134 -21.82 25.03 -22.68
N ASP A 135 -21.57 25.78 -21.60
CA ASP A 135 -22.51 26.75 -21.04
C ASP A 135 -22.25 28.16 -21.59
N TYR A 136 -21.02 28.40 -22.06
CA TYR A 136 -20.56 29.64 -22.69
C TYR A 136 -19.93 29.33 -24.07
N PRO A 137 -20.75 28.97 -25.08
CA PRO A 137 -20.26 28.62 -26.42
C PRO A 137 -19.74 29.85 -27.20
N ASP A 138 -20.29 31.03 -26.92
CA ASP A 138 -19.89 32.29 -27.54
C ASP A 138 -18.89 33.05 -26.65
N PRO A 139 -17.95 33.82 -27.24
CA PRO A 139 -17.04 34.66 -26.46
C PRO A 139 -17.80 35.66 -25.59
N PHE A 140 -17.39 35.81 -24.34
CA PHE A 140 -18.05 36.69 -23.38
C PHE A 140 -17.10 37.78 -22.84
N ALA A 141 -17.66 38.96 -22.55
CA ALA A 141 -16.94 40.00 -21.85
C ALA A 141 -16.87 39.71 -20.33
N LEU A 142 -15.81 40.17 -19.69
CA LEU A 142 -15.75 40.25 -18.22
C LEU A 142 -16.32 41.58 -17.78
N TYR A 143 -17.19 41.57 -16.78
CA TYR A 143 -17.73 42.78 -16.20
C TYR A 143 -16.69 43.48 -15.30
N PRO A 144 -16.82 44.80 -15.07
CA PRO A 144 -15.93 45.51 -14.15
C PRO A 144 -15.88 44.83 -12.79
N GLY A 145 -14.68 44.39 -12.36
CA GLY A 145 -14.44 43.67 -11.11
C GLY A 145 -14.38 42.13 -11.24
N GLU A 146 -14.83 41.56 -12.36
CA GLU A 146 -14.58 40.15 -12.69
C GLU A 146 -13.13 39.95 -13.15
N GLU A 147 -12.50 38.88 -12.69
CA GLU A 147 -11.12 38.55 -13.08
C GLU A 147 -10.95 37.06 -13.39
N LEU A 148 -10.17 36.72 -14.41
CA LEU A 148 -9.81 35.34 -14.71
C LEU A 148 -8.67 34.88 -13.80
N THR A 149 -8.91 33.82 -13.02
CA THR A 149 -7.93 33.27 -12.08
C THR A 149 -7.85 31.75 -12.19
N PRO A 150 -6.88 31.19 -12.95
CA PRO A 150 -5.78 31.84 -13.67
C PRO A 150 -6.22 32.53 -14.97
N LYS A 151 -5.35 33.39 -15.53
CA LYS A 151 -5.59 34.14 -16.79
C LYS A 151 -5.60 33.27 -18.07
N THR A 152 -5.57 31.94 -17.93
CA THR A 152 -5.51 30.98 -19.02
C THR A 152 -6.70 30.05 -18.98
N MET A 153 -7.21 29.65 -20.14
CA MET A 153 -8.23 28.61 -20.24
C MET A 153 -7.61 27.26 -19.86
N ILE A 154 -8.33 26.47 -19.06
CA ILE A 154 -7.84 25.22 -18.49
C ILE A 154 -8.55 24.06 -19.20
N PRO A 155 -7.83 23.06 -19.74
CA PRO A 155 -8.47 21.87 -20.30
C PRO A 155 -9.15 21.06 -19.19
N LEU A 156 -10.31 20.47 -19.49
CA LEU A 156 -10.97 19.54 -18.59
C LEU A 156 -10.11 18.28 -18.40
N GLN A 157 -10.03 17.83 -17.15
CA GLN A 157 -9.24 16.66 -16.81
C GLN A 157 -10.00 15.39 -17.18
N VAL A 158 -9.40 14.57 -18.07
CA VAL A 158 -9.88 13.22 -18.34
C VAL A 158 -9.25 12.28 -17.33
N VAL A 159 -10.07 11.57 -16.57
CA VAL A 159 -9.63 10.59 -15.58
C VAL A 159 -9.58 9.22 -16.26
N PRO A 160 -8.39 8.59 -16.39
CA PRO A 160 -8.24 7.29 -17.05
C PRO A 160 -9.00 6.15 -16.35
N GLU A 161 -9.14 5.01 -17.05
CA GLU A 161 -9.54 3.75 -16.43
C GLU A 161 -8.59 3.38 -15.29
N ASN A 162 -9.08 2.63 -14.30
CA ASN A 162 -8.31 2.18 -13.13
C ASN A 162 -7.65 3.33 -12.33
N THR A 163 -8.21 4.54 -12.44
CA THR A 163 -7.80 5.70 -11.64
C THR A 163 -9.01 6.46 -11.10
N ALA A 164 -8.80 7.19 -10.02
CA ALA A 164 -9.79 8.10 -9.46
C ALA A 164 -9.15 9.39 -8.97
N LEU A 165 -9.91 10.47 -8.98
CA LEU A 165 -9.56 11.67 -8.24
C LEU A 165 -10.13 11.56 -6.84
N ARG A 166 -9.28 11.77 -5.82
CA ARG A 166 -9.73 11.97 -4.45
C ARG A 166 -10.13 13.42 -4.30
N LEU A 167 -11.41 13.64 -4.06
CA LEU A 167 -12.02 14.96 -3.96
C LEU A 167 -12.32 15.27 -2.50
N ARG A 168 -12.27 16.55 -2.14
CA ARG A 168 -12.67 17.07 -0.82
C ARG A 168 -13.58 18.28 -0.97
N ALA A 169 -14.67 18.31 -0.20
CA ALA A 169 -15.52 19.48 -0.09
C ALA A 169 -14.84 20.57 0.77
N THR A 170 -14.80 21.79 0.26
CA THR A 170 -14.25 22.96 0.99
C THR A 170 -15.31 23.71 1.79
N ARG A 171 -16.58 23.61 1.39
CA ARG A 171 -17.76 24.17 2.06
C ARG A 171 -18.96 23.28 1.81
N ASP A 172 -20.02 23.43 2.60
CA ASP A 172 -21.28 22.70 2.40
C ASP A 172 -21.89 23.07 1.05
N PHE A 173 -22.27 22.08 0.25
CA PHE A 173 -22.89 22.32 -1.05
C PHE A 173 -23.72 21.11 -1.52
N THR A 174 -24.52 21.33 -2.56
CA THR A 174 -25.22 20.25 -3.25
C THR A 174 -24.46 19.90 -4.53
N ASP A 175 -23.83 18.74 -4.54
CA ASP A 175 -23.22 18.19 -5.74
C ASP A 175 -24.33 17.76 -6.71
N ARG A 176 -24.42 18.44 -7.85
CA ARG A 176 -25.41 18.18 -8.92
C ARG A 176 -24.80 17.43 -10.10
N LEU A 177 -23.51 17.07 -10.02
CA LEU A 177 -22.79 16.39 -11.10
C LEU A 177 -22.81 14.86 -10.93
N THR A 178 -23.36 14.35 -9.84
CA THR A 178 -23.63 12.94 -9.61
C THR A 178 -24.71 12.42 -10.58
N GLU A 179 -24.49 11.23 -11.14
CA GLU A 179 -25.36 10.66 -12.19
C GLU A 179 -26.76 10.30 -11.68
N ASP A 180 -26.89 9.86 -10.42
CA ASP A 180 -28.15 9.35 -9.89
C ASP A 180 -29.08 10.47 -9.38
N ALA A 181 -28.58 11.27 -8.43
CA ALA A 181 -29.33 12.33 -7.77
C ALA A 181 -28.37 13.36 -7.17
N PRO A 182 -28.82 14.61 -6.97
CA PRO A 182 -28.03 15.60 -6.26
C PRO A 182 -27.69 15.13 -4.83
N VAL A 183 -26.41 15.21 -4.45
CA VAL A 183 -25.91 14.78 -3.14
C VAL A 183 -25.55 15.99 -2.30
N ALA A 184 -26.08 16.08 -1.07
CA ALA A 184 -25.63 17.08 -0.11
C ALA A 184 -24.27 16.67 0.47
N ARG A 185 -23.24 17.48 0.24
CA ARG A 185 -21.88 17.27 0.72
C ARG A 185 -21.58 18.22 1.87
N CYS A 186 -20.97 17.71 2.93
CA CYS A 186 -20.53 18.52 4.07
C CYS A 186 -19.08 18.98 3.87
N ALA A 187 -18.71 20.14 4.42
CA ALA A 187 -17.33 20.62 4.41
C ALA A 187 -16.38 19.58 5.04
N GLY A 188 -15.27 19.31 4.35
CA GLY A 188 -14.27 18.31 4.75
C GLY A 188 -14.58 16.87 4.31
N GLU A 189 -15.79 16.60 3.79
CA GLU A 189 -16.13 15.29 3.24
C GLU A 189 -15.23 14.95 2.05
N GLU A 190 -14.80 13.69 1.97
CA GLU A 190 -13.95 13.18 0.90
C GLU A 190 -14.65 12.07 0.12
N TRP A 191 -14.50 12.04 -1.21
CA TRP A 191 -15.07 11.00 -2.07
C TRP A 191 -14.21 10.79 -3.32
N LEU A 192 -14.48 9.70 -4.04
CA LEU A 192 -13.80 9.39 -5.30
C LEU A 192 -14.63 9.79 -6.52
N PHE A 193 -13.97 10.43 -7.48
CA PHE A 193 -14.44 10.50 -8.86
C PHE A 193 -13.71 9.44 -9.69
N ARG A 194 -14.38 8.30 -9.91
CA ARG A 194 -13.82 7.13 -10.62
C ARG A 194 -13.89 7.32 -12.15
N GLY A 195 -12.78 7.06 -12.84
CA GLY A 195 -12.71 7.05 -14.31
C GLY A 195 -13.31 5.78 -14.94
N HIS A 196 -13.48 5.67 -16.26
CA HIS A 196 -13.05 6.59 -17.32
C HIS A 196 -14.06 7.69 -17.62
N ARG A 197 -13.85 8.89 -17.09
CA ARG A 197 -14.78 10.03 -17.22
C ARG A 197 -14.03 11.36 -17.24
N THR A 198 -14.65 12.39 -17.82
CA THR A 198 -14.14 13.76 -17.78
C THR A 198 -14.64 14.43 -16.50
N TYR A 199 -13.71 14.93 -15.67
CA TYR A 199 -14.03 15.66 -14.46
C TYR A 199 -14.42 17.11 -14.79
N TYR A 200 -15.58 17.53 -14.30
CA TYR A 200 -16.05 18.91 -14.39
C TYR A 200 -15.86 19.59 -13.03
N PRO A 201 -15.01 20.62 -12.93
CA PRO A 201 -14.67 21.21 -11.65
C PRO A 201 -15.84 22.02 -11.07
N GLN A 202 -15.95 21.99 -9.74
CA GLN A 202 -16.86 22.81 -8.94
C GLN A 202 -16.00 23.68 -8.01
N VAL A 203 -16.46 24.90 -7.71
CA VAL A 203 -15.66 25.82 -6.87
C VAL A 203 -15.58 25.36 -5.42
N GLU A 204 -16.53 24.53 -4.99
CA GLU A 204 -16.61 23.93 -3.67
C GLU A 204 -15.73 22.70 -3.50
N VAL A 205 -15.12 22.18 -4.57
CA VAL A 205 -14.41 20.91 -4.58
C VAL A 205 -12.93 21.11 -4.84
N GLU A 206 -12.11 20.52 -3.96
CA GLU A 206 -10.67 20.47 -4.09
C GLU A 206 -10.23 19.06 -4.52
N ILE A 207 -9.33 18.98 -5.50
CA ILE A 207 -8.68 17.73 -5.88
C ILE A 207 -7.47 17.55 -4.98
N LEU A 208 -7.44 16.49 -4.16
CA LEU A 208 -6.33 16.18 -3.27
C LEU A 208 -5.22 15.46 -4.02
N ASP A 209 -5.54 14.32 -4.62
CA ASP A 209 -4.61 13.48 -5.37
C ASP A 209 -5.33 12.63 -6.43
N THR A 210 -4.53 11.91 -7.22
CA THR A 210 -5.02 10.91 -8.17
C THR A 210 -4.62 9.52 -7.69
N LEU A 211 -5.61 8.72 -7.31
CA LEU A 211 -5.43 7.33 -6.93
C LEU A 211 -5.34 6.46 -8.18
N LYS A 212 -4.45 5.47 -8.11
CA LYS A 212 -4.30 4.42 -9.14
C LYS A 212 -4.68 3.09 -8.51
N ALA A 213 -5.32 2.24 -9.30
CA ALA A 213 -5.59 0.88 -8.87
C ALA A 213 -4.29 0.11 -8.66
N VAL A 214 -4.26 -0.72 -7.64
CA VAL A 214 -3.21 -1.71 -7.40
C VAL A 214 -3.56 -2.97 -8.18
N VAL A 215 -2.65 -3.43 -9.03
CA VAL A 215 -2.86 -4.64 -9.83
C VAL A 215 -2.38 -5.84 -9.04
N LEU A 216 -3.29 -6.76 -8.71
CA LEU A 216 -2.99 -8.01 -8.06
C LEU A 216 -2.88 -9.13 -9.09
N GLY A 217 -1.74 -9.82 -9.08
CA GLY A 217 -1.52 -11.05 -9.83
C GLY A 217 -2.10 -12.28 -9.11
N PRO A 218 -1.94 -13.48 -9.70
CA PRO A 218 -2.30 -14.72 -9.03
C PRO A 218 -1.44 -14.91 -7.79
N ASN A 219 -2.06 -15.44 -6.73
CA ASN A 219 -1.40 -15.72 -5.44
C ASN A 219 -0.84 -14.46 -4.74
N GLN A 220 -1.45 -13.30 -4.99
CA GLN A 220 -1.18 -12.06 -4.26
C GLN A 220 -2.45 -11.58 -3.56
N ALA A 221 -2.27 -10.88 -2.45
CA ALA A 221 -3.34 -10.18 -1.76
C ALA A 221 -2.96 -8.72 -1.54
N LEU A 222 -3.94 -7.83 -1.55
CA LEU A 222 -3.76 -6.45 -1.09
C LEU A 222 -4.11 -6.37 0.40
N ARG A 223 -3.15 -5.94 1.23
CA ARG A 223 -3.41 -5.60 2.63
C ARG A 223 -3.89 -4.16 2.71
N LEU A 224 -5.10 -4.00 3.25
CA LEU A 224 -5.75 -2.71 3.46
C LEU A 224 -5.91 -2.46 4.95
N GLN A 225 -5.98 -1.18 5.30
CA GLN A 225 -6.32 -0.69 6.62
C GLN A 225 -7.45 0.34 6.52
N ALA A 226 -8.45 0.24 7.39
CA ALA A 226 -9.52 1.21 7.48
C ALA A 226 -9.02 2.51 8.10
N ARG A 227 -9.18 3.64 7.40
CA ARG A 227 -8.89 4.97 7.96
C ARG A 227 -9.87 5.32 9.07
N ASN A 228 -11.17 5.14 8.80
CA ASN A 228 -12.27 5.28 9.75
C ASN A 228 -13.19 4.07 9.64
N SER A 229 -14.18 3.97 10.53
CA SER A 229 -15.21 2.94 10.40
C SER A 229 -15.92 3.05 9.05
N THR A 230 -15.89 1.98 8.28
CA THR A 230 -16.34 1.95 6.88
C THR A 230 -16.96 0.59 6.54
N VAL A 231 -17.46 0.45 5.32
CA VAL A 231 -17.88 -0.83 4.74
C VAL A 231 -16.95 -1.11 3.57
N ASP A 232 -16.30 -2.26 3.59
CA ASP A 232 -15.36 -2.64 2.54
C ASP A 232 -16.08 -3.01 1.24
N SER A 233 -15.29 -3.22 0.17
CA SER A 233 -15.81 -3.63 -1.14
C SER A 233 -16.65 -4.92 -1.19
N THR A 234 -16.58 -5.76 -0.14
CA THR A 234 -17.37 -7.00 -0.02
C THR A 234 -18.67 -6.80 0.76
N GLY A 235 -18.91 -5.61 1.31
CA GLY A 235 -20.05 -5.31 2.17
C GLY A 235 -19.81 -5.60 3.65
N THR A 236 -18.58 -5.90 4.06
CA THR A 236 -18.24 -6.17 5.46
C THR A 236 -17.96 -4.86 6.19
N ALA A 237 -18.58 -4.66 7.35
CA ALA A 237 -18.30 -3.50 8.21
C ALA A 237 -16.90 -3.63 8.83
N ARG A 238 -16.09 -2.58 8.72
CA ARG A 238 -14.72 -2.48 9.21
C ARG A 238 -14.63 -1.36 10.25
N SER A 239 -13.92 -1.63 11.34
CA SER A 239 -13.63 -0.63 12.38
C SER A 239 -12.43 0.24 11.99
N ALA A 240 -12.34 1.46 12.52
CA ALA A 240 -11.17 2.31 12.30
C ALA A 240 -9.87 1.61 12.75
N GLY A 241 -8.87 1.60 11.87
CA GLY A 241 -7.58 0.94 12.08
C GLY A 241 -7.58 -0.57 11.81
N GLU A 242 -8.74 -1.20 11.58
CA GLU A 242 -8.83 -2.62 11.24
C GLU A 242 -8.12 -2.90 9.91
N GLU A 243 -7.43 -4.03 9.82
CA GLU A 243 -6.74 -4.48 8.61
C GLU A 243 -7.36 -5.76 8.05
N TRP A 244 -7.39 -5.87 6.73
CA TRP A 244 -7.89 -7.06 6.03
C TRP A 244 -7.14 -7.29 4.71
N LEU A 245 -7.37 -8.45 4.11
CA LEU A 245 -6.83 -8.82 2.80
C LEU A 245 -7.92 -8.79 1.73
N VAL A 246 -7.59 -8.26 0.57
CA VAL A 246 -8.36 -8.40 -0.67
C VAL A 246 -7.64 -9.39 -1.58
N LEU A 247 -8.34 -10.46 -1.96
CA LEU A 247 -7.81 -11.59 -2.74
C LEU A 247 -8.25 -11.56 -4.21
N SER A 248 -9.07 -10.59 -4.61
CA SER A 248 -9.57 -10.49 -5.98
C SER A 248 -8.45 -10.17 -6.96
N GLU A 249 -8.19 -11.08 -7.90
CA GLU A 249 -7.22 -10.83 -8.98
C GLU A 249 -7.66 -9.64 -9.85
N GLY A 250 -6.68 -8.92 -10.39
CA GLY A 250 -6.91 -7.77 -11.26
C GLY A 250 -6.68 -6.42 -10.59
N ALA A 251 -7.24 -5.36 -11.20
CA ALA A 251 -7.04 -3.99 -10.72
C ALA A 251 -8.01 -3.68 -9.58
N TYR A 252 -7.47 -3.46 -8.37
CA TYR A 252 -8.23 -3.02 -7.22
C TYR A 252 -8.02 -1.51 -7.00
N LEU A 253 -9.10 -0.73 -7.06
CA LEU A 253 -9.05 0.72 -6.80
C LEU A 253 -9.53 0.99 -5.37
N PRO A 254 -8.62 1.34 -4.44
CA PRO A 254 -8.98 1.57 -3.04
C PRO A 254 -9.94 2.74 -2.89
N ASP A 255 -10.87 2.64 -1.93
CA ASP A 255 -11.77 3.74 -1.56
C ASP A 255 -11.08 4.80 -0.67
N VAL A 256 -11.75 5.92 -0.41
CA VAL A 256 -11.25 7.03 0.42
C VAL A 256 -10.85 6.59 1.82
N GLU A 257 -11.62 5.66 2.38
CA GLU A 257 -11.45 5.12 3.72
C GLU A 257 -10.51 3.91 3.76
N GLU A 258 -9.95 3.49 2.63
CA GLU A 258 -9.06 2.33 2.53
C GLU A 258 -7.61 2.81 2.33
N ILE A 259 -6.76 2.51 3.31
CA ILE A 259 -5.33 2.78 3.25
C ILE A 259 -4.62 1.53 2.74
N VAL A 260 -3.87 1.67 1.65
CA VAL A 260 -3.03 0.58 1.12
C VAL A 260 -1.80 0.41 2.00
N VAL A 261 -1.72 -0.73 2.70
CA VAL A 261 -0.55 -1.10 3.50
C VAL A 261 0.53 -1.73 2.62
N GLY A 262 0.13 -2.63 1.73
CA GLY A 262 1.06 -3.30 0.80
C GLY A 262 0.46 -4.52 0.12
N VAL A 263 1.24 -5.13 -0.77
CA VAL A 263 0.89 -6.41 -1.41
C VAL A 263 1.57 -7.53 -0.63
N VAL A 264 0.83 -8.60 -0.36
CA VAL A 264 1.29 -9.81 0.32
C VAL A 264 1.35 -10.93 -0.71
N ASP A 265 2.55 -11.48 -0.91
CA ASP A 265 2.76 -12.63 -1.78
C ASP A 265 2.47 -13.93 -1.03
N ALA A 266 1.94 -14.93 -1.75
CA ALA A 266 1.83 -16.28 -1.19
C ALA A 266 3.20 -16.91 -0.96
N VAL A 267 3.33 -17.61 0.16
CA VAL A 267 4.46 -18.50 0.41
C VAL A 267 4.22 -19.81 -0.33
N VAL A 268 5.18 -20.21 -1.16
CA VAL A 268 5.15 -21.48 -1.91
C VAL A 268 5.63 -22.61 -1.02
N LEU A 269 4.79 -23.63 -0.85
CA LEU A 269 5.07 -24.82 -0.04
C LEU A 269 5.46 -25.99 -0.94
N THR A 270 6.49 -26.71 -0.52
CA THR A 270 7.00 -27.89 -1.23
C THR A 270 6.81 -29.14 -0.37
N ASN A 271 7.13 -30.32 -0.91
CA ASN A 271 7.13 -31.54 -0.10
C ASN A 271 8.20 -31.51 1.00
N THR A 272 9.16 -30.59 0.93
CA THR A 272 10.29 -30.46 1.86
C THR A 272 10.21 -29.21 2.73
N THR A 273 9.15 -28.41 2.63
CA THR A 273 8.99 -27.19 3.41
C THR A 273 7.61 -27.08 4.03
N ALA A 274 7.56 -26.55 5.25
CA ALA A 274 6.35 -26.19 5.97
C ALA A 274 6.42 -24.73 6.42
N LEU A 275 5.28 -24.03 6.45
CA LEU A 275 5.20 -22.66 6.94
C LEU A 275 4.74 -22.67 8.39
N HIS A 276 5.58 -22.17 9.29
CA HIS A 276 5.27 -22.03 10.71
C HIS A 276 4.61 -20.68 10.97
N LEU A 277 3.35 -20.75 11.40
CA LEU A 277 2.51 -19.60 11.70
C LEU A 277 2.20 -19.52 13.19
N ARG A 278 1.97 -18.29 13.65
CA ARG A 278 1.44 -17.97 14.97
C ARG A 278 0.25 -17.03 14.85
N ALA A 279 -0.79 -17.26 15.64
CA ALA A 279 -1.94 -16.36 15.71
C ALA A 279 -1.61 -15.12 16.56
N GLU A 280 -1.83 -13.92 16.01
CA GLU A 280 -1.69 -12.66 16.75
C GLU A 280 -2.91 -12.33 17.61
N ASN A 281 -4.09 -12.80 17.19
CA ASN A 281 -5.38 -12.61 17.87
C ASN A 281 -6.24 -13.87 17.70
N ASP A 282 -7.37 -13.94 18.40
CA ASP A 282 -8.34 -15.03 18.21
C ASP A 282 -9.07 -14.86 16.86
N PHE A 283 -9.03 -15.87 15.99
CA PHE A 283 -9.70 -15.86 14.68
C PHE A 283 -9.93 -17.27 14.14
N THR A 284 -10.73 -17.38 13.07
CA THR A 284 -10.86 -18.64 12.31
C THR A 284 -9.99 -18.55 11.07
N ASP A 285 -9.08 -19.52 10.90
CA ASP A 285 -8.19 -19.55 9.74
C ASP A 285 -8.92 -19.93 8.44
N VAL A 286 -8.21 -19.84 7.31
CA VAL A 286 -8.75 -20.17 5.98
C VAL A 286 -9.16 -21.65 5.84
N TYR A 287 -8.72 -22.51 6.75
CA TYR A 287 -9.05 -23.93 6.80
C TYR A 287 -10.26 -24.22 7.70
N GLY A 288 -10.84 -23.20 8.34
CA GLY A 288 -11.99 -23.32 9.23
C GLY A 288 -11.62 -23.74 10.66
N VAL A 289 -10.35 -23.65 11.04
CA VAL A 289 -9.89 -23.96 12.40
C VAL A 289 -9.88 -22.70 13.26
N GLU A 290 -10.50 -22.77 14.43
CA GLU A 290 -10.42 -21.70 15.42
C GLU A 290 -9.02 -21.67 16.04
N ARG A 291 -8.36 -20.52 15.93
CA ARG A 291 -7.04 -20.23 16.50
C ARG A 291 -7.19 -19.20 17.60
N LYS A 292 -6.57 -19.47 18.75
CA LYS A 292 -6.44 -18.51 19.84
C LYS A 292 -5.13 -17.76 19.74
N THR A 293 -5.09 -16.60 20.36
CA THR A 293 -3.90 -15.75 20.46
C THR A 293 -2.71 -16.53 20.98
N GLY A 294 -1.62 -16.54 20.22
CA GLY A 294 -0.40 -17.26 20.55
C GLY A 294 -0.35 -18.72 20.10
N ASP A 295 -1.45 -19.29 19.58
CA ASP A 295 -1.44 -20.63 18.99
C ASP A 295 -0.46 -20.67 17.82
N GLU A 296 0.30 -21.76 17.71
CA GLU A 296 1.26 -21.99 16.64
C GLU A 296 0.91 -23.26 15.87
N TRP A 297 1.10 -23.25 14.55
CA TRP A 297 0.84 -24.41 13.70
C TRP A 297 1.70 -24.41 12.43
N LEU A 298 1.75 -25.56 11.76
CA LEU A 298 2.39 -25.71 10.46
C LEU A 298 1.36 -25.78 9.34
N VAL A 299 1.63 -25.07 8.25
CA VAL A 299 0.95 -25.26 6.96
C VAL A 299 1.89 -26.01 6.02
N THR A 300 1.45 -27.16 5.53
CA THR A 300 2.24 -28.02 4.63
C THR A 300 1.61 -28.10 3.25
N LYS A 301 2.37 -28.60 2.27
CA LYS A 301 1.87 -28.80 0.89
C LYS A 301 0.62 -29.70 0.83
N ALA A 302 0.47 -30.64 1.75
CA ALA A 302 -0.70 -31.52 1.81
C ALA A 302 -2.01 -30.75 2.07
N MET A 303 -1.93 -29.60 2.75
CA MET A 303 -3.07 -28.70 2.96
C MET A 303 -3.27 -27.78 1.75
N ARG A 304 -2.19 -27.13 1.30
CA ARG A 304 -2.22 -26.21 0.15
C ARG A 304 -0.82 -26.01 -0.43
N GLU A 305 -0.72 -25.86 -1.75
CA GLU A 305 0.58 -25.62 -2.41
C GLU A 305 1.13 -24.20 -2.15
N MET A 306 0.25 -23.24 -1.90
CA MET A 306 0.61 -21.84 -1.66
C MET A 306 -0.30 -21.27 -0.57
N HIS A 307 0.29 -20.57 0.40
CA HIS A 307 -0.45 -19.94 1.50
C HIS A 307 -0.15 -18.45 1.55
N ILE A 308 -1.18 -17.60 1.51
CA ILE A 308 -1.04 -16.16 1.74
C ILE A 308 -1.28 -15.93 3.24
N PRO A 309 -0.26 -15.49 4.00
CA PRO A 309 -0.45 -15.20 5.41
C PRO A 309 -1.53 -14.14 5.62
N GLY A 310 -2.54 -14.49 6.43
CA GLY A 310 -3.61 -13.60 6.84
C GLY A 310 -3.14 -12.45 7.72
N VAL A 311 -4.02 -11.47 7.98
CA VAL A 311 -3.69 -10.32 8.84
C VAL A 311 -3.39 -10.73 10.28
N ALA A 312 -4.11 -11.72 10.80
CA ALA A 312 -3.91 -12.26 12.15
C ALA A 312 -2.83 -13.36 12.22
N GLU A 313 -2.17 -13.68 11.10
CA GLU A 313 -1.15 -14.72 11.01
C GLU A 313 0.25 -14.10 10.97
N HIS A 314 1.05 -14.39 11.98
CA HIS A 314 2.45 -14.02 12.01
C HIS A 314 3.31 -15.18 11.49
N VAL A 315 4.09 -14.95 10.43
CA VAL A 315 5.05 -15.94 9.92
C VAL A 315 6.26 -16.02 10.85
N VAL A 316 6.43 -17.15 11.52
CA VAL A 316 7.55 -17.41 12.44
C VAL A 316 8.78 -17.87 11.65
N SER A 317 8.62 -18.90 10.81
CA SER A 317 9.68 -19.47 9.98
C SER A 317 9.12 -20.29 8.81
N VAL A 318 10.01 -20.68 7.91
CA VAL A 318 9.77 -21.74 6.93
C VAL A 318 10.67 -22.90 7.31
N ASP A 319 10.07 -23.99 7.74
CA ASP A 319 10.76 -25.12 8.34
C ASP A 319 11.03 -26.20 7.29
N ASP A 320 12.24 -26.75 7.32
CA ASP A 320 12.67 -27.81 6.42
C ASP A 320 12.24 -29.19 6.93
N LEU A 321 11.93 -30.08 5.99
CA LEU A 321 11.61 -31.47 6.26
C LEU A 321 12.84 -32.21 6.80
N ILE A 322 12.68 -32.86 7.94
CA ILE A 322 13.70 -33.77 8.48
C ILE A 322 13.52 -35.12 7.82
N THR A 323 14.58 -35.64 7.20
CA THR A 323 14.60 -36.96 6.58
C THR A 323 15.60 -37.85 7.31
N LEU A 324 15.15 -39.01 7.76
CA LEU A 324 15.98 -40.06 8.33
C LEU A 324 16.12 -41.19 7.31
N ALA A 325 17.34 -41.54 6.94
CA ALA A 325 17.65 -42.67 6.09
C ALA A 325 17.54 -44.01 6.84
N ASN A 326 17.73 -45.11 6.12
CA ASN A 326 17.74 -46.44 6.74
C ASN A 326 18.92 -46.56 7.73
N GLY A 327 18.61 -46.90 8.99
CA GLY A 327 19.60 -46.95 10.06
C GLY A 327 19.90 -45.61 10.71
N GLU A 328 19.22 -44.52 10.36
CA GLU A 328 19.27 -43.26 11.11
C GLU A 328 18.11 -43.17 12.10
N TYR A 329 18.29 -42.38 13.15
CA TYR A 329 17.29 -42.10 14.16
C TYR A 329 17.41 -40.68 14.69
N ALA A 330 16.32 -40.17 15.25
CA ALA A 330 16.31 -38.89 15.95
C ALA A 330 15.54 -39.04 17.27
N VAL A 331 15.92 -38.23 18.25
CA VAL A 331 15.16 -38.09 19.51
C VAL A 331 14.50 -36.72 19.49
N VAL A 332 13.17 -36.71 19.54
CA VAL A 332 12.36 -35.49 19.60
C VAL A 332 11.98 -35.23 21.05
N ASN A 333 12.34 -34.06 21.56
CA ASN A 333 11.99 -33.59 22.89
C ASN A 333 10.65 -32.86 22.85
N ASP A 334 9.89 -32.98 23.95
CA ASP A 334 8.60 -32.35 24.14
C ASP A 334 7.61 -32.68 22.99
N PRO A 335 7.46 -33.97 22.61
CA PRO A 335 6.71 -34.36 21.43
C PRO A 335 5.24 -33.92 21.53
N VAL A 336 4.70 -33.40 20.44
CA VAL A 336 3.30 -32.98 20.36
C VAL A 336 2.45 -34.13 19.87
N ASP A 337 1.37 -34.42 20.59
CA ASP A 337 0.36 -35.36 20.11
C ASP A 337 -0.46 -34.70 18.99
N LEU A 338 -0.52 -35.34 17.82
CA LEU A 338 -1.17 -34.78 16.63
C LEU A 338 -2.70 -34.77 16.74
N GLU A 339 -3.28 -35.60 17.62
CA GLU A 339 -4.75 -35.64 17.82
C GLU A 339 -5.21 -34.57 18.82
N SER A 340 -4.54 -34.45 19.97
CA SER A 340 -4.88 -33.44 20.98
C SER A 340 -4.24 -32.07 20.74
N GLY A 341 -3.12 -32.02 20.03
CA GLY A 341 -2.31 -30.81 19.86
C GLY A 341 -1.53 -30.39 21.10
N GLU A 342 -1.56 -31.18 22.18
CA GLU A 342 -0.88 -30.85 23.43
C GLU A 342 0.56 -31.41 23.46
N PRO A 343 1.56 -30.61 23.90
CA PRO A 343 2.93 -31.07 24.07
C PRO A 343 3.09 -31.93 25.32
N ASP A 344 3.74 -33.09 25.20
CA ASP A 344 4.15 -33.92 26.34
C ASP A 344 5.48 -33.40 26.92
N ILE A 345 5.37 -32.37 27.77
CA ILE A 345 6.52 -31.63 28.30
C ILE A 345 7.43 -32.55 29.14
N GLY A 346 8.69 -32.62 28.75
CA GLY A 346 9.73 -33.44 29.38
C GLY A 346 9.81 -34.87 28.87
N ALA A 347 8.90 -35.29 27.98
CA ALA A 347 8.98 -36.58 27.32
C ALA A 347 9.94 -36.55 26.12
N GLN A 348 10.38 -37.74 25.70
CA GLN A 348 11.25 -37.93 24.55
C GLN A 348 10.67 -39.02 23.64
N ARG A 349 10.53 -38.72 22.34
CA ARG A 349 10.06 -39.66 21.32
C ARG A 349 11.21 -40.06 20.42
N LEU A 350 11.50 -41.36 20.38
CA LEU A 350 12.45 -41.93 19.43
C LEU A 350 11.79 -42.13 18.06
N VAL A 351 12.37 -41.55 17.02
CA VAL A 351 11.92 -41.68 15.63
C VAL A 351 12.99 -42.46 14.85
N LEU A 352 12.57 -43.54 14.19
CA LEU A 352 13.46 -44.42 13.42
C LEU A 352 13.26 -44.20 11.92
N GLY A 353 14.36 -44.19 11.16
CA GLY A 353 14.31 -44.21 9.70
C GLY A 353 14.03 -45.60 9.11
N PRO A 354 13.64 -45.69 7.81
CA PRO A 354 13.50 -44.58 6.87
C PRO A 354 12.17 -43.84 7.02
N THR A 355 12.21 -42.55 7.33
CA THR A 355 11.00 -41.72 7.48
C THR A 355 11.32 -40.25 7.22
N SER A 356 10.29 -39.42 7.03
CA SER A 356 10.44 -37.97 6.97
C SER A 356 9.30 -37.28 7.69
N PHE A 357 9.61 -36.22 8.43
CA PHE A 357 8.65 -35.50 9.25
C PHE A 357 9.07 -34.04 9.45
N PHE A 358 8.11 -33.20 9.82
CA PHE A 358 8.36 -31.85 10.31
C PHE A 358 8.26 -31.88 11.84
N LEU A 359 9.10 -31.09 12.52
CA LEU A 359 8.92 -30.82 13.95
C LEU A 359 7.69 -29.96 14.14
N GLN A 360 6.77 -30.37 15.01
CA GLN A 360 5.64 -29.53 15.37
C GLN A 360 6.11 -28.32 16.21
N PRO A 361 5.33 -27.23 16.26
CA PRO A 361 5.66 -26.09 17.11
C PRO A 361 5.88 -26.53 18.58
N GLY A 362 7.01 -26.13 19.15
CA GLY A 362 7.43 -26.55 20.49
C GLY A 362 8.31 -27.81 20.53
N GLU A 363 8.28 -28.65 19.49
CA GLU A 363 9.20 -29.79 19.37
C GLU A 363 10.61 -29.32 19.00
N ARG A 364 11.60 -30.06 19.47
CA ARG A 364 13.00 -29.87 19.10
C ARG A 364 13.73 -31.21 19.03
N LEU A 365 14.71 -31.30 18.14
CA LEU A 365 15.65 -32.42 18.20
C LEU A 365 16.48 -32.32 19.49
N ASP A 366 16.80 -33.47 20.06
CA ASP A 366 17.75 -33.56 21.16
C ASP A 366 19.12 -33.05 20.71
N ASP A 367 19.63 -32.04 21.40
CA ASP A 367 20.87 -31.34 21.03
C ASP A 367 22.11 -32.28 21.07
N ASP A 368 22.10 -33.30 21.93
CA ASP A 368 23.22 -34.24 22.05
C ASP A 368 23.24 -35.27 20.90
N VAL A 369 22.05 -35.69 20.45
CA VAL A 369 21.90 -36.74 19.42
C VAL A 369 21.80 -36.16 18.02
N GLY A 370 21.01 -35.09 17.83
CA GLY A 370 20.61 -34.61 16.52
C GLY A 370 20.00 -35.72 15.66
N ILE A 371 20.56 -35.91 14.46
CA ILE A 371 20.32 -37.09 13.63
C ILE A 371 21.45 -38.10 13.91
N GLY A 372 21.12 -39.16 14.64
CA GLY A 372 22.04 -40.24 15.00
C GLY A 372 22.00 -41.39 13.99
N THR A 373 23.07 -42.17 13.95
CA THR A 373 23.14 -43.42 13.17
C THR A 373 23.16 -44.62 14.11
N ALA A 374 22.39 -45.65 13.77
CA ALA A 374 22.34 -46.90 14.51
C ALA A 374 23.72 -47.55 14.59
N CYS A 375 24.05 -48.09 15.76
CA CYS A 375 25.32 -48.78 15.97
C CYS A 375 25.23 -50.20 15.41
N VAL A 376 25.89 -50.43 14.28
CA VAL A 376 26.03 -51.77 13.69
C VAL A 376 27.22 -52.49 14.35
N LEU A 377 26.93 -53.63 14.97
CA LEU A 377 27.92 -54.48 15.65
C LEU A 377 28.08 -55.82 14.92
N GLY A 378 29.33 -56.28 14.79
CA GLY A 378 29.65 -57.65 14.39
C GLY A 378 29.52 -58.65 15.55
N GLU A 379 29.73 -59.94 15.26
CA GLU A 379 29.63 -61.04 16.24
C GLU A 379 30.58 -60.88 17.44
N GLU A 380 31.77 -60.32 17.19
CA GLU A 380 32.78 -60.06 18.22
C GLU A 380 32.60 -58.72 18.92
N GLU A 381 31.53 -57.97 18.68
CA GLU A 381 31.36 -56.62 19.23
C GLU A 381 30.17 -56.50 20.20
N ALA A 382 30.32 -55.64 21.20
CA ALA A 382 29.29 -55.35 22.19
C ALA A 382 29.29 -53.86 22.56
N LEU A 383 28.12 -53.34 22.94
CA LEU A 383 27.99 -51.99 23.50
C LEU A 383 27.85 -52.08 25.02
N LEU A 384 28.67 -51.31 25.73
CA LEU A 384 28.47 -51.03 27.15
C LEU A 384 27.46 -49.89 27.27
N LEU A 385 26.30 -50.21 27.81
CA LEU A 385 25.16 -49.31 27.97
C LEU A 385 25.02 -48.88 29.43
N THR A 386 24.41 -47.73 29.65
CA THR A 386 23.95 -47.31 30.98
C THR A 386 22.58 -46.68 30.95
N ALA A 387 21.77 -46.93 31.97
CA ALA A 387 20.44 -46.33 32.12
C ALA A 387 20.56 -44.89 32.62
N ARG A 388 19.91 -43.94 31.95
CA ARG A 388 19.81 -42.53 32.37
C ARG A 388 18.76 -42.35 33.48
N PHE A 389 17.64 -43.05 33.38
CA PHE A 389 16.55 -43.06 34.34
C PHE A 389 15.96 -44.47 34.47
N ASN A 390 15.03 -44.67 35.41
CA ASN A 390 14.40 -45.97 35.63
C ASN A 390 13.49 -46.31 34.44
N PHE A 391 13.69 -47.48 33.84
CA PHE A 391 12.86 -47.96 32.73
C PHE A 391 12.89 -49.49 32.64
N THR A 392 12.00 -50.08 31.85
CA THR A 392 12.04 -51.51 31.53
C THR A 392 12.62 -51.66 30.13
N ASP A 393 13.68 -52.46 29.99
CA ASP A 393 14.29 -52.72 28.67
C ASP A 393 13.46 -53.71 27.82
N ASP A 394 13.85 -53.87 26.55
CA ASP A 394 13.17 -54.76 25.60
C ASP A 394 13.17 -56.24 26.03
N ALA A 395 14.05 -56.63 26.95
CA ALA A 395 14.08 -57.97 27.53
C ALA A 395 13.17 -58.11 28.76
N GLY A 396 12.41 -57.07 29.11
CA GLY A 396 11.52 -57.03 30.27
C GLY A 396 12.26 -56.81 31.60
N VAL A 397 13.52 -56.41 31.58
CA VAL A 397 14.33 -56.18 32.79
C VAL A 397 14.13 -54.76 33.26
N ALA A 398 13.69 -54.58 34.51
CA ALA A 398 13.63 -53.28 35.17
C ALA A 398 15.04 -52.77 35.48
N ARG A 399 15.49 -51.76 34.72
CA ARG A 399 16.77 -51.08 34.87
C ARG A 399 16.60 -49.86 35.77
N ARG A 400 17.48 -49.69 36.75
CA ARG A 400 17.57 -48.47 37.57
C ARG A 400 18.55 -47.48 36.96
N ALA A 401 18.34 -46.19 37.21
CA ALA A 401 19.27 -45.14 36.80
C ALA A 401 20.72 -45.48 37.24
N GLY A 402 21.65 -45.43 36.29
CA GLY A 402 23.06 -45.77 36.50
C GLY A 402 23.42 -47.24 36.27
N ASP A 403 22.44 -48.16 36.14
CA ASP A 403 22.72 -49.56 35.83
C ASP A 403 23.51 -49.68 34.52
N ARG A 404 24.42 -50.66 34.46
CA ARG A 404 25.28 -50.90 33.29
C ARG A 404 25.16 -52.34 32.80
N TRP A 405 25.12 -52.53 31.49
CA TRP A 405 25.08 -53.85 30.88
C TRP A 405 25.71 -53.87 29.50
N LEU A 406 25.95 -55.08 29.00
CA LEU A 406 26.42 -55.31 27.64
C LEU A 406 25.24 -55.71 26.74
N TRP A 407 25.20 -55.10 25.57
CA TRP A 407 24.38 -55.54 24.44
C TRP A 407 25.32 -56.14 23.38
N TYR A 408 25.11 -57.40 23.01
CA TYR A 408 26.02 -58.15 22.15
C TYR A 408 25.52 -58.15 20.69
N GLY A 409 26.45 -58.07 19.74
CA GLY A 409 26.16 -58.33 18.33
C GLY A 409 25.98 -59.83 18.02
N PRO A 410 25.70 -60.19 16.76
CA PRO A 410 25.57 -59.32 15.61
C PRO A 410 24.20 -58.62 15.56
N GLY A 411 24.18 -57.34 15.20
CA GLY A 411 22.91 -56.61 15.02
C GLY A 411 23.08 -55.10 14.97
N SER A 412 21.95 -54.42 14.74
CA SER A 412 21.86 -52.96 14.77
C SER A 412 21.20 -52.52 16.06
N TYR A 413 21.87 -51.64 16.81
CA TYR A 413 21.36 -51.09 18.05
C TYR A 413 21.08 -49.60 17.93
N VAL A 414 19.84 -49.21 18.24
CA VAL A 414 19.45 -47.81 18.42
C VAL A 414 19.19 -47.58 19.91
N PRO A 415 19.93 -46.67 20.56
CA PRO A 415 19.72 -46.41 21.99
C PRO A 415 18.35 -45.75 22.20
N PRO A 416 17.46 -46.32 23.02
CA PRO A 416 16.25 -45.61 23.43
C PRO A 416 16.61 -44.39 24.30
N PRO A 417 15.70 -43.40 24.45
CA PRO A 417 16.01 -42.15 25.16
C PRO A 417 16.49 -42.36 26.61
N ALA A 418 16.04 -43.45 27.23
CA ALA A 418 16.44 -43.87 28.58
C ALA A 418 17.88 -44.41 28.68
N VAL A 419 18.58 -44.62 27.57
CA VAL A 419 19.87 -45.33 27.53
C VAL A 419 20.97 -44.48 26.93
N ARG A 420 22.16 -44.54 27.53
CA ARG A 420 23.38 -43.92 27.00
C ARG A 420 24.40 -45.00 26.67
N ILE A 421 25.00 -44.92 25.49
CA ILE A 421 26.15 -45.75 25.11
C ILE A 421 27.40 -45.17 25.78
N LEU A 422 28.10 -45.99 26.57
CA LEU A 422 29.36 -45.60 27.23
C LEU A 422 30.58 -45.99 26.41
N ALA A 423 30.58 -47.18 25.81
CA ALA A 423 31.72 -47.66 25.03
C ALA A 423 31.32 -48.78 24.06
N ARG A 424 32.01 -48.88 22.92
CA ARG A 424 32.05 -50.06 22.07
C ARG A 424 33.18 -50.97 22.54
N LYS A 425 32.89 -52.26 22.74
CA LYS A 425 33.83 -53.29 23.20
C LYS A 425 33.96 -54.37 22.12
N ARG A 426 35.13 -55.00 22.07
CA ARG A 426 35.39 -56.19 21.25
C ARG A 426 35.72 -57.38 22.14
N ALA A 427 35.31 -58.58 21.74
CA ALA A 427 35.64 -59.82 22.42
C ALA A 427 37.15 -60.02 22.45
N LEU A 428 37.67 -60.53 23.58
CA LEU A 428 39.11 -60.77 23.76
C LEU A 428 39.56 -62.09 23.19
N VAL A 429 38.69 -63.10 23.26
CA VAL A 429 38.94 -64.45 22.79
C VAL A 429 37.67 -64.96 22.13
N HIS A 430 37.82 -65.39 20.88
CA HIS A 430 36.81 -66.13 20.12
C HIS A 430 37.32 -67.56 19.96
N ILE A 431 36.56 -68.54 20.43
CA ILE A 431 36.88 -69.96 20.24
C ILE A 431 35.92 -70.51 19.19
N GLU A 432 36.42 -70.67 17.96
CA GLU A 432 35.70 -71.32 16.86
C GLU A 432 35.58 -72.83 17.11
N GLY A 433 34.35 -73.36 17.05
CA GLY A 433 34.05 -74.78 17.29
C GLY A 433 32.56 -75.05 17.45
N TRP A 434 32.18 -76.20 18.03
CA TRP A 434 30.77 -76.63 18.17
C TRP A 434 29.87 -75.71 19.03
N LEU A 435 30.43 -74.68 19.69
CA LEU A 435 29.73 -73.86 20.68
C LEU A 435 29.92 -72.34 20.53
N ASN A 436 30.68 -71.83 19.53
CA ASN A 436 31.01 -70.41 19.32
C ASN A 436 31.01 -69.56 20.62
N ALA A 437 32.09 -69.64 21.39
CA ALA A 437 32.20 -68.97 22.70
C ALA A 437 33.02 -67.67 22.60
N PHE A 438 32.44 -66.58 23.13
CA PHE A 438 33.08 -65.26 23.20
C PHE A 438 33.35 -64.87 24.66
N PHE A 439 34.58 -64.46 24.96
CA PHE A 439 34.97 -63.98 26.30
C PHE A 439 35.11 -62.46 26.32
N TRP A 440 34.43 -61.82 27.27
CA TRP A 440 34.35 -60.36 27.40
C TRP A 440 34.89 -59.93 28.77
N LEU A 441 35.75 -58.90 28.81
CA LEU A 441 36.14 -58.32 30.09
C LEU A 441 34.99 -57.45 30.63
N THR A 442 34.29 -57.97 31.62
CA THR A 442 33.43 -57.17 32.49
C THR A 442 34.31 -56.66 33.64
N THR A 443 34.59 -55.35 33.64
CA THR A 443 35.04 -54.69 34.87
C THR A 443 33.81 -54.60 35.76
N HIS A 444 33.55 -55.65 36.56
CA HIS A 444 32.69 -55.49 37.72
C HIS A 444 33.44 -54.58 38.70
N SER A 445 33.12 -53.29 38.68
CA SER A 445 33.26 -52.50 39.88
C SER A 445 32.25 -53.05 40.87
N PHE A 446 32.70 -53.94 41.75
CA PHE A 446 32.05 -54.14 43.03
C PHE A 446 31.94 -52.74 43.67
N ALA A 447 30.72 -52.26 43.82
CA ALA A 447 30.43 -51.17 44.74
C ALA A 447 30.48 -51.73 46.17
#